data_AF-A0A7D5M1D4-F1
#
_entry.id   AF-A0A7D5M1D4-F1
#
_cell.length_a   1.000
_cell.length_b   1.000
_cell.length_c   1.000
_cell.angle_alpha   90.00
_cell.angle_beta   90.00
_cell.angle_gamma   90.00
#
_symmetry.space_group_name_H-M   'P 1'
#
loop_
_entity.id
_entity.type
_entity.pdbx_description
1 polymer ?
#
loop_
_entity_poly.entity_id
_entity_poly.type
_entity_poly.pdbx_seq_one_letter_code
_entity_poly.pdbx_strand_id
1 'polypeptide(L)' 'MVDCAHTWRKKLRLQELMVIAKREIDAGEDIDLVYEILEDEMELRWRFVGSTKRQYIDDIKKILANQYVLTV' A
#
# COMPACT_ATOMS: atom_id res chain seq x y z
N MET A 1 -18.04 -18.21 6.79
CA MET A 1 -17.31 -18.13 5.49
C MET A 1 -17.31 -16.71 4.88
N VAL A 2 -17.41 -15.65 5.69
CA VAL A 2 -17.38 -14.24 5.21
C VAL A 2 -15.96 -13.65 5.25
N ASP A 3 -15.06 -14.30 6.01
CA ASP A 3 -13.66 -13.88 6.18
C ASP A 3 -12.83 -14.02 4.90
N CYS A 4 -12.95 -15.12 4.14
CA CYS A 4 -12.11 -15.35 2.95
C CYS A 4 -12.24 -14.23 1.89
N ALA A 5 -13.43 -13.68 1.68
CA ALA A 5 -13.67 -12.66 0.66
C ALA A 5 -13.11 -11.27 1.08
N HIS A 6 -13.19 -10.93 2.37
CA HIS A 6 -12.62 -9.67 2.89
C HIS A 6 -11.09 -9.72 2.90
N THR A 7 -10.50 -10.86 3.26
CA THR A 7 -9.05 -11.04 3.24
C THR A 7 -8.49 -11.02 1.82
N TRP A 8 -9.18 -11.64 0.85
CA TRP A 8 -8.72 -11.63 -0.55
C TRP A 8 -8.78 -10.24 -1.18
N ARG A 9 -9.88 -9.50 -1.01
CA ARG A 9 -9.99 -8.13 -1.51
C ARG A 9 -8.96 -7.20 -0.88
N LYS A 10 -8.73 -7.32 0.44
CA LYS A 10 -7.68 -6.56 1.13
C LYS A 10 -6.30 -6.89 0.56
N LYS A 11 -6.01 -8.17 0.34
CA LYS A 11 -4.73 -8.63 -0.23
C LYS A 11 -4.52 -8.11 -1.65
N LEU A 12 -5.54 -8.16 -2.50
CA LEU A 12 -5.46 -7.66 -3.88
C LEU A 12 -5.16 -6.15 -3.91
N ARG A 13 -5.88 -5.36 -3.10
CA ARG A 13 -5.66 -3.92 -3.00
C ARG A 13 -4.27 -3.58 -2.47
N LEU A 14 -3.79 -4.31 -1.46
CA LEU A 14 -2.41 -4.16 -0.97
C LEU A 14 -1.39 -4.50 -2.06
N GLN A 15 -1.61 -5.54 -2.86
CA GLN A 15 -0.73 -5.87 -3.97
C GLN A 15 -0.70 -4.76 -5.02
N GLU A 16 -1.85 -4.19 -5.40
CA GLU A 16 -1.92 -3.07 -6.34
C GLU A 16 -1.16 -1.86 -5.82
N LEU A 17 -1.34 -1.51 -4.54
CA LEU A 17 -0.61 -0.41 -3.91
C LEU A 17 0.89 -0.68 -3.82
N MET A 18 1.31 -1.92 -3.53
CA MET A 18 2.72 -2.29 -3.52
C MET A 18 3.37 -2.21 -4.92
N VAL A 19 2.63 -2.54 -5.97
CA VAL A 19 3.12 -2.40 -7.36
C VAL A 19 3.34 -0.92 -7.70
N ILE A 20 2.41 -0.06 -7.32
CA ILE A 20 2.55 1.40 -7.50
C ILE A 20 3.74 1.91 -6.69
N ALA A 21 3.78 1.59 -5.38
CA ALA A 21 4.86 2.01 -4.49
C ALA A 21 6.24 1.61 -5.03
N LYS A 22 6.39 0.36 -5.48
CA LYS A 22 7.64 -0.12 -6.05
C LYS A 22 8.01 0.63 -7.33
N ARG A 23 7.05 0.91 -8.21
CA ARG A 23 7.29 1.65 -9.45
C ARG A 23 7.81 3.06 -9.18
N GLU A 24 7.21 3.77 -8.23
CA GLU A 24 7.61 5.13 -7.87
C GLU A 24 8.99 5.12 -7.18
N ILE A 25 9.25 4.17 -6.28
CA ILE A 25 10.58 3.97 -5.68
C ILE A 25 11.64 3.66 -6.75
N ASP A 26 11.34 2.76 -7.70
CA ASP A 26 12.26 2.40 -8.80
C ASP A 26 12.49 3.59 -9.76
N ALA A 27 11.55 4.55 -9.82
CA ALA A 27 11.70 5.81 -10.55
C ALA A 27 12.58 6.83 -9.81
N GLY A 28 12.95 6.55 -8.55
CA GLY A 28 13.78 7.42 -7.72
C GLY A 28 12.99 8.47 -6.93
N GLU A 29 11.66 8.31 -6.81
CA GLU A 29 10.84 9.21 -6.03
C GLU A 29 11.09 9.05 -4.52
N ASP A 30 10.94 10.15 -3.79
CA ASP A 30 11.06 10.15 -2.33
C ASP A 30 9.92 9.33 -1.70
N ILE A 31 10.23 8.56 -0.65
CA ILE A 31 9.26 7.68 0.00
C ILE A 31 8.07 8.44 0.60
N ASP A 32 8.25 9.70 1.00
CA ASP A 32 7.16 10.55 1.47
C ASP A 32 6.20 10.89 0.32
N LEU A 33 6.73 11.20 -0.86
CA LEU A 33 5.93 11.43 -2.08
C LEU A 33 5.22 10.14 -2.52
N VAL A 34 5.88 8.99 -2.40
CA VAL A 34 5.26 7.69 -2.66
C VAL A 34 4.05 7.47 -1.76
N TYR A 35 4.11 7.84 -0.47
CA TYR A 35 2.95 7.72 0.42
C TYR A 35 1.80 8.66 0.01
N GLU A 36 2.08 9.89 -0.41
CA GLU A 36 1.06 10.81 -0.92
C GLU A 36 0.35 10.23 -2.16
N ILE A 37 1.12 9.70 -3.13
CA ILE A 37 0.57 9.06 -4.33
C ILE A 37 -0.34 7.89 -3.97
N LEU A 38 0.05 7.06 -2.99
CA LEU A 38 -0.76 5.92 -2.55
C LEU A 38 -2.05 6.38 -1.86
N GLU A 39 -2.02 7.46 -1.10
CA GLU A 39 -3.22 8.03 -0.47
C GLU A 39 -4.21 8.56 -1.51
N ASP A 40 -3.71 9.22 -2.56
CA ASP A 40 -4.50 9.70 -3.69
C ASP A 40 -5.13 8.54 -4.47
N GLU A 41 -4.35 7.51 -4.79
CA GLU A 41 -4.84 6.31 -5.47
C GLU A 41 -5.92 5.57 -4.65
N MET A 42 -5.76 5.52 -3.33
CA MET A 42 -6.78 4.97 -2.42
C MET A 42 -8.07 5.80 -2.37
N GLU A 43 -7.95 7.12 -2.46
CA GLU A 43 -9.09 8.03 -2.51
C GLU A 43 -9.84 7.93 -3.83
N LEU A 44 -9.11 7.96 -4.95
CA LEU A 44 -9.65 7.89 -6.30
C LEU A 44 -10.35 6.56 -6.58
N ARG A 45 -9.75 5.42 -6.22
CA ARG A 45 -10.27 4.09 -6.59
C ARG A 45 -11.33 3.56 -5.64
N TRP A 46 -11.18 3.79 -4.34
CA TRP A 46 -11.99 3.10 -3.33
C TRP A 46 -12.69 4.04 -2.34
N ARG A 47 -12.49 5.36 -2.43
CA ARG A 47 -13.05 6.36 -1.50
C ARG A 47 -12.89 5.94 -0.04
N PHE A 48 -11.70 5.46 0.32
CA PHE A 48 -11.46 4.98 1.67
C PHE A 48 -11.60 6.12 2.70
N VAL A 49 -12.27 5.81 3.81
CA VAL A 49 -12.25 6.65 5.01
C VAL A 49 -10.85 6.66 5.63
N GLY A 50 -10.48 7.76 6.28
CA GLY A 50 -9.10 8.00 6.76
C GLY A 50 -8.54 6.90 7.67
N SER A 51 -9.38 6.22 8.46
CA SER A 51 -8.96 5.08 9.29
C SER A 51 -8.48 3.88 8.46
N THR A 52 -9.17 3.60 7.35
CA THR A 52 -8.80 2.51 6.44
C THR A 52 -7.53 2.88 5.67
N LYS A 53 -7.41 4.12 5.18
CA LYS A 53 -6.18 4.60 4.50
C LYS A 53 -4.95 4.39 5.37
N ARG A 54 -5.00 4.84 6.63
CA ARG A 54 -3.90 4.69 7.58
C ARG A 54 -3.49 3.24 7.78
N GLN A 55 -4.47 2.33 7.85
CA GLN A 55 -4.17 0.91 8.04
C GLN A 55 -3.49 0.28 6.81
N TYR A 56 -3.85 0.69 5.58
CA TYR A 56 -3.15 0.25 4.39
C TYR A 56 -1.72 0.83 4.31
N ILE A 57 -1.53 2.11 4.64
CA ILE A 57 -0.20 2.73 4.68
C ILE A 57 0.70 2.05 5.72
N ASP A 58 0.18 1.77 6.92
CA ASP A 58 0.93 1.06 7.96
C ASP A 58 1.30 -0.37 7.54
N ASP A 59 0.39 -1.08 6.85
CA ASP A 59 0.66 -2.41 6.30
C ASP A 59 1.76 -2.33 5.22
N ILE A 60 1.71 -1.34 4.32
CA ILE A 60 2.72 -1.11 3.27
C ILE A 60 4.08 -0.74 3.88
N LYS A 61 4.12 0.14 4.88
CA LYS A 61 5.34 0.50 5.63
C LYS A 61 6.02 -0.74 6.21
N LYS A 62 5.26 -1.63 6.84
CA LYS A 62 5.78 -2.89 7.38
C LYS A 62 6.30 -3.82 6.29
N ILE A 63 5.61 -3.92 5.16
CA ILE A 63 6.03 -4.77 4.03
C ILE A 63 7.33 -4.23 3.42
N LEU A 64 7.40 -2.92 3.17
CA LEU A 64 8.60 -2.27 2.66
C LEU A 64 9.76 -2.43 3.66
N ALA A 65 9.56 -2.11 4.94
CA ALA A 65 10.59 -2.30 5.95
C ALA A 65 11.10 -3.75 6.00
N ASN A 66 10.22 -4.74 5.95
CA ASN A 66 10.62 -6.15 5.91
C ASN A 66 11.35 -6.52 4.62
N GLN A 67 10.93 -6.01 3.45
CA GLN A 67 11.65 -6.24 2.19
C GLN A 67 13.04 -5.62 2.23
N TYR A 68 13.18 -4.37 2.66
CA TYR A 68 14.47 -3.69 2.77
C TYR A 68 15.39 -4.34 3.82
N VAL A 69 14.85 -4.83 4.94
CA VAL A 69 15.63 -5.57 5.96
C VAL A 69 16.10 -6.94 5.47
N LEU A 70 15.36 -7.60 4.56
CA LEU A 70 15.75 -8.87 3.95
C LEU A 70 16.70 -8.73 2.76
N THR A 71 17.01 -7.50 2.35
CA THR A 71 17.91 -7.20 1.21
C THR A 71 19.29 -6.73 1.72
N VAL A 72 19.80 -7.37 2.76
CA VAL A 72 21.16 -7.18 3.31
C VAL A 72 21.95 -8.48 3.16
#